data_AF-X0Z841-F1
#
_entry.id   AF-X0Z841-F1
#
_cell.length_a   1.000
_cell.length_b   1.000
_cell.length_c   1.000
_cell.angle_alpha   90.00
_cell.angle_beta   90.00
_cell.angle_gamma   90.00
#
_symmetry.space_group_name_H-M   'P 1'
#
loop_
_entity.id
_entity.type
_entity.pdbx_description
1 polymer ?
#
loop_
_entity_poly.entity_id
_entity_poly.type
_entity_poly.pdbx_seq_one_letter_code
_entity_poly.pdbx_strand_id
1 'polypeptide(L)'
;MYNWAIKFLEENDFEQYEISNFARPYKRSMHNLIYWQNKPYLGIGAGAYSFIRGYRYMNFKDPARYIKEVMNDKLPIDDGEKLSLRKRMIETIILGLRTKDGVSYKKYKKRFGVDLNDIFPQQIKKLVNLGLLQKDNYKIKLTKKGVFLANTVFREFVD
;
A
#
# COMPACT_ATOMS: atom_id res chain seq x y z
N MET A 1 8.00 11.27 20.99
CA MET A 1 6.55 11.15 20.74
C MET A 1 6.18 9.83 20.05
N TYR A 2 6.62 9.56 18.81
CA TYR A 2 6.20 8.35 18.06
C TYR A 2 6.56 7.01 18.73
N ASN A 3 7.80 6.82 19.18
CA ASN A 3 8.22 5.61 19.90
C ASN A 3 7.42 5.35 21.19
N TRP A 4 7.13 6.42 21.92
CA TRP A 4 6.33 6.35 23.13
C TRP A 4 4.90 5.90 22.82
N ALA A 5 4.29 6.45 21.76
CA ALA A 5 2.95 6.06 21.34
C ALA A 5 2.87 4.59 20.93
N ILE A 6 3.85 4.08 20.16
CA ILE A 6 3.93 2.65 19.82
C ILE A 6 3.96 1.81 21.10
N LYS A 7 4.89 2.11 22.00
CA LYS A 7 5.07 1.34 23.23
C LYS A 7 3.80 1.36 24.10
N PHE A 8 3.25 2.54 24.34
CA PHE A 8 2.02 2.71 25.13
C PHE A 8 0.85 1.92 24.54
N LEU A 9 0.66 1.96 23.22
CA LEU A 9 -0.42 1.23 22.56
C LEU A 9 -0.19 -0.29 22.57
N GLU A 10 1.04 -0.75 22.32
CA GLU A 10 1.40 -2.17 22.42
C GLU A 10 1.18 -2.73 23.83
N GLU A 11 1.51 -1.96 24.87
CA GLU A 11 1.25 -2.30 26.28
C GLU A 11 -0.25 -2.33 26.64
N ASN A 12 -1.12 -1.77 25.78
CA ASN A 12 -2.57 -1.74 25.94
C ASN A 12 -3.31 -2.62 24.90
N ASP A 13 -2.65 -3.66 24.40
CA ASP A 13 -3.15 -4.66 23.43
C ASP A 13 -3.47 -4.12 22.02
N PHE A 14 -2.90 -2.98 21.65
CA PHE A 14 -3.02 -2.46 20.30
C PHE A 14 -1.80 -2.85 19.47
N GLU A 15 -2.06 -3.53 18.36
CA GLU A 15 -1.05 -3.87 17.38
C GLU A 15 -0.90 -2.73 16.36
N GLN A 16 0.33 -2.26 16.14
CA GLN A 16 0.68 -1.45 14.98
C GLN A 16 0.62 -2.31 13.70
N TYR A 17 -0.56 -2.44 13.11
CA TYR A 17 -0.74 -3.31 11.93
C TYR A 17 -0.25 -2.67 10.63
N GLU A 18 -0.07 -1.35 10.62
CA GLU A 18 0.58 -0.58 9.56
C GLU A 18 1.25 0.68 10.14
N ILE A 19 2.09 1.37 9.36
CA ILE A 19 2.94 2.50 9.80
C ILE A 19 2.21 3.51 10.71
N SER A 20 0.98 3.90 10.39
CA SER A 20 0.31 5.01 11.10
C SER A 20 -0.86 4.59 12.00
N ASN A 21 -1.32 3.34 11.94
CA ASN A 21 -2.54 2.90 12.61
C ASN A 21 -2.31 1.67 13.48
N PHE A 22 -3.12 1.65 14.54
CA PHE A 22 -3.13 0.63 15.55
C PHE A 22 -4.54 0.05 15.66
N ALA A 23 -4.63 -1.23 16.02
CA ALA A 23 -5.90 -1.86 16.29
C ALA A 23 -5.71 -2.99 17.29
N ARG A 24 -6.75 -3.27 18.07
CA ARG A 24 -6.83 -4.54 18.81
C ARG A 24 -6.83 -5.72 17.83
N PRO A 25 -6.43 -6.92 18.26
CA PRO A 25 -6.54 -8.13 17.45
C PRO A 25 -7.92 -8.26 16.80
N TYR A 26 -7.94 -8.64 15.53
CA TYR A 26 -9.17 -8.80 14.73
C TYR A 26 -10.00 -7.52 14.49
N LYS A 27 -9.48 -6.33 14.84
CA LYS A 27 -10.13 -5.03 14.62
C LYS A 27 -9.37 -4.13 13.65
N ARG A 28 -8.48 -4.69 12.82
CA ARG A 28 -7.75 -3.94 11.78
C ARG A 28 -8.75 -3.35 10.76
N SER A 29 -8.54 -2.10 10.34
CA SER A 29 -9.43 -1.44 9.37
C SER A 29 -9.37 -2.15 8.01
N MET A 30 -10.49 -2.75 7.60
CA MET A 30 -10.61 -3.38 6.29
C MET A 30 -10.43 -2.37 5.15
N HIS A 31 -10.92 -1.14 5.33
CA HIS A 31 -10.79 -0.05 4.37
C HIS A 31 -9.32 0.29 4.13
N ASN A 32 -8.54 0.50 5.20
CA ASN A 32 -7.11 0.81 5.07
C ASN A 32 -6.34 -0.36 4.44
N LEU A 33 -6.67 -1.59 4.84
CA LEU A 33 -6.01 -2.78 4.31
C LEU A 33 -6.28 -3.01 2.82
N ILE A 34 -7.42 -2.57 2.28
CA ILE A 34 -7.67 -2.64 0.82
C ILE A 34 -6.62 -1.83 0.06
N TYR A 35 -6.33 -0.60 0.50
CA TYR A 35 -5.29 0.24 -0.10
C TYR A 35 -3.91 -0.37 0.07
N TRP A 36 -3.54 -0.79 1.28
CA TRP A 36 -2.20 -1.31 1.55
C TRP A 36 -1.92 -2.66 0.90
N GLN A 37 -2.96 -3.45 0.62
CA GLN A 37 -2.85 -4.69 -0.16
C GLN A 37 -2.92 -4.43 -1.68
N ASN A 38 -2.99 -3.16 -2.08
CA ASN A 38 -3.15 -2.71 -3.45
C ASN A 38 -4.30 -3.45 -4.16
N LYS A 39 -5.42 -3.67 -3.45
CA LYS A 39 -6.60 -4.35 -4.00
C LYS A 39 -7.44 -3.36 -4.80
N PRO A 40 -8.26 -3.82 -5.76
CA PRO A 40 -9.19 -2.95 -6.44
C PRO A 40 -10.21 -2.32 -5.47
N TYR A 41 -10.56 -1.06 -5.71
CA TYR A 41 -11.58 -0.33 -4.96
C TYR A 41 -12.28 0.70 -5.84
N LEU A 42 -13.52 1.03 -5.48
CA LEU A 42 -14.33 2.06 -6.12
C LEU A 42 -14.54 3.22 -5.13
N GLY A 43 -14.15 4.42 -5.54
CA GLY A 43 -14.42 5.65 -4.82
C GLY A 43 -15.73 6.28 -5.31
N ILE A 44 -16.62 6.58 -4.39
CA ILE A 44 -17.92 7.22 -4.66
C ILE A 44 -17.92 8.58 -3.98
N GLY A 45 -18.45 9.59 -4.67
CA GLY A 45 -18.46 10.97 -4.22
C GLY A 45 -17.41 11.85 -4.91
N ALA A 46 -17.58 13.16 -4.75
CA ALA A 46 -16.69 14.15 -5.31
C ALA A 46 -15.26 14.00 -4.77
N GLY A 47 -14.27 14.05 -5.65
CA GLY A 47 -12.84 13.90 -5.31
C GLY A 47 -12.41 12.48 -4.91
N ALA A 48 -13.32 11.51 -4.91
CA ALA A 48 -12.99 10.13 -4.56
C ALA A 48 -12.11 9.48 -5.64
N TYR A 49 -11.15 8.66 -5.20
CA TYR A 49 -10.30 7.87 -6.10
C TYR A 49 -10.82 6.46 -6.24
N SER A 50 -10.58 5.86 -7.39
CA SER A 50 -10.82 4.46 -7.68
C SER A 50 -9.56 3.82 -8.24
N PHE A 51 -9.41 2.52 -7.99
CA PHE A 51 -8.40 1.70 -8.65
C PHE A 51 -9.02 0.38 -9.08
N ILE A 52 -9.25 0.18 -10.37
CA ILE A 52 -9.91 -1.02 -10.90
C ILE A 52 -9.22 -1.46 -12.18
N ARG A 53 -8.93 -2.76 -12.31
CA ARG A 53 -8.34 -3.37 -13.52
C ARG A 53 -7.08 -2.66 -14.04
N GLY A 54 -6.29 -2.06 -13.14
CA GLY A 54 -5.06 -1.34 -13.49
C GLY A 54 -5.26 0.13 -13.90
N TYR A 55 -6.49 0.64 -13.87
CA TYR A 55 -6.79 2.06 -14.05
C TYR A 55 -6.98 2.71 -12.68
N ARG A 56 -6.27 3.81 -12.45
CA ARG A 56 -6.44 4.68 -11.29
C ARG A 56 -7.06 5.98 -11.78
N TYR A 57 -8.20 6.37 -11.24
CA TYR A 57 -8.91 7.58 -11.65
C TYR A 57 -9.57 8.28 -10.46
N MET A 58 -9.87 9.54 -10.63
CA MET A 58 -10.49 10.40 -9.62
C MET A 58 -11.80 10.97 -10.16
N ASN A 59 -12.81 11.06 -9.31
CA ASN A 59 -14.03 11.78 -9.62
C ASN A 59 -13.81 13.30 -9.52
N PHE A 60 -14.63 14.11 -10.21
CA PHE A 60 -14.60 15.57 -10.08
C PHE A 60 -14.57 16.01 -8.61
N LYS A 61 -13.59 16.85 -8.26
CA LYS A 61 -13.45 17.39 -6.90
C LYS A 61 -14.57 18.38 -6.56
N ASP A 62 -15.03 19.12 -7.56
CA ASP A 62 -16.14 20.05 -7.41
C ASP A 62 -17.46 19.28 -7.25
N PRO A 63 -18.17 19.41 -6.11
CA PRO A 63 -19.40 18.67 -5.87
C PRO A 63 -20.51 19.00 -6.87
N ALA A 64 -20.61 20.25 -7.34
CA ALA A 64 -21.64 20.63 -8.30
C ALA A 64 -21.43 19.95 -9.65
N ARG A 65 -20.18 19.89 -10.14
CA ARG A 65 -19.81 19.16 -11.35
C ARG A 65 -19.99 17.65 -11.19
N TYR A 66 -19.57 17.08 -10.06
CA TYR A 66 -19.82 15.67 -9.74
C TYR A 66 -21.32 15.33 -9.83
N ILE A 67 -22.17 16.09 -9.13
CA ILE A 67 -23.62 15.89 -9.12
C ILE A 67 -24.19 16.05 -10.53
N LYS A 68 -23.76 17.07 -11.27
CA LYS A 68 -24.22 17.31 -12.65
C LYS A 68 -23.92 16.11 -13.56
N GLU A 69 -22.72 15.56 -13.54
CA GLU A 69 -22.38 14.43 -14.40
C GLU A 69 -23.17 13.17 -14.02
N VAL A 70 -23.28 12.88 -12.72
CA VAL A 70 -24.07 11.74 -12.22
C VAL A 70 -25.54 11.86 -12.61
N MET A 71 -26.14 13.05 -12.48
CA MET A 71 -27.55 13.29 -12.83
C MET A 71 -27.81 13.24 -14.34
N ASN A 72 -26.77 13.25 -15.18
CA ASN A 72 -26.86 13.08 -16.62
C ASN A 72 -26.41 11.67 -17.07
N ASP A 73 -26.44 10.68 -16.17
CA ASP A 73 -26.04 9.28 -16.42
C ASP A 73 -24.59 9.12 -16.95
N LYS A 74 -23.69 10.04 -16.56
CA LYS A 74 -22.28 9.99 -16.92
C LYS A 74 -21.42 9.60 -15.72
N LEU A 75 -20.31 8.93 -16.01
CA LEU A 75 -19.27 8.70 -15.01
C LEU A 75 -18.60 10.04 -14.68
N PRO A 76 -18.56 10.46 -13.40
CA PRO A 76 -18.07 11.78 -13.01
C PRO A 76 -16.55 11.82 -12.89
N ILE A 77 -15.82 11.26 -13.87
CA ILE A 77 -14.36 11.11 -13.87
C ILE A 77 -13.70 12.39 -14.39
N ASP A 78 -12.76 12.92 -13.61
CA ASP A 78 -11.98 14.13 -13.94
C ASP A 78 -10.67 13.78 -14.63
N ASP A 79 -9.88 12.90 -14.01
CA ASP A 79 -8.57 12.49 -14.49
C ASP A 79 -8.29 11.03 -14.10
N GLY A 80 -7.40 10.38 -14.85
CA GLY A 80 -6.96 9.03 -14.56
C GLY A 80 -5.84 8.53 -15.46
N GLU A 81 -5.16 7.49 -14.99
CA GLU A 81 -4.07 6.84 -15.72
C GLU A 81 -4.24 5.32 -15.74
N LYS A 82 -3.75 4.70 -16.82
CA LYS A 82 -3.52 3.26 -16.86
C LYS A 82 -2.13 2.96 -16.33
N LEU A 83 -2.05 2.25 -15.21
CA LEU A 83 -0.76 1.89 -14.62
C LEU A 83 -0.09 0.77 -15.43
N SER A 84 1.18 0.99 -15.77
CA SER A 84 2.01 -0.05 -16.38
C SER A 84 2.18 -1.25 -15.43
N LEU A 85 2.52 -2.41 -15.98
CA LEU A 85 2.79 -3.59 -15.16
C LEU A 85 3.88 -3.33 -14.12
N ARG A 86 4.97 -2.66 -14.53
CA ARG A 86 6.08 -2.27 -13.65
C ARG A 86 5.63 -1.33 -12.52
N LYS A 87 4.85 -0.29 -12.82
CA LYS A 87 4.27 0.61 -11.78
C LYS A 87 3.44 -0.18 -10.77
N ARG A 88 2.55 -1.09 -11.23
CA ARG A 88 1.72 -1.91 -10.33
C ARG A 88 2.54 -2.86 -9.46
N MET A 89 3.62 -3.43 -10.01
CA MET A 89 4.58 -4.26 -9.29
C MET A 89 5.26 -3.46 -8.17
N ILE A 90 5.81 -2.29 -8.49
CA ILE A 90 6.47 -1.39 -7.52
C ILE A 90 5.49 -0.94 -6.44
N GLU A 91 4.31 -0.44 -6.82
CA GLU A 91 3.29 0.03 -5.86
C GLU A 91 2.84 -1.09 -4.91
N THR A 92 2.71 -2.34 -5.38
CA THR A 92 2.36 -3.46 -4.50
C THR A 92 3.42 -3.72 -3.43
N ILE A 93 4.69 -3.49 -3.75
CA ILE A 93 5.79 -3.63 -2.79
C ILE A 93 5.73 -2.49 -1.78
N ILE A 94 5.70 -1.24 -2.28
CA ILE A 94 5.69 -0.04 -1.44
C ILE A 94 4.51 -0.09 -0.47
N LEU A 95 3.29 -0.33 -0.98
CA LEU A 95 2.07 -0.37 -0.17
C LEU A 95 2.06 -1.54 0.81
N GLY A 96 2.49 -2.73 0.38
CA GLY A 96 2.53 -3.91 1.25
C GLY A 96 3.54 -3.77 2.39
N LEU A 97 4.70 -3.15 2.13
CA LEU A 97 5.71 -2.88 3.15
C LEU A 97 5.26 -1.85 4.21
N ARG A 98 4.21 -1.05 3.95
CA ARG A 98 3.59 -0.20 4.97
C ARG A 98 2.87 -1.01 6.05
N THR A 99 2.56 -2.27 5.78
CA THR A 99 1.89 -3.15 6.74
C THR A 99 2.91 -3.96 7.54
N LYS A 100 2.54 -4.33 8.77
CA LYS A 100 3.30 -5.28 9.59
C LYS A 100 3.43 -6.65 8.92
N ASP A 101 2.45 -7.01 8.09
CA ASP A 101 2.43 -8.29 7.38
C ASP A 101 3.47 -8.35 6.26
N GLY A 102 3.78 -7.22 5.64
CA GLY A 102 4.72 -7.09 4.53
C GLY A 102 4.21 -7.65 3.20
N VAL A 103 5.13 -8.04 2.33
CA VAL A 103 4.86 -8.52 0.97
C VAL A 103 5.15 -10.01 0.87
N SER A 104 4.11 -10.81 0.65
CA SER A 104 4.24 -12.27 0.48
C SER A 104 4.67 -12.63 -0.95
N TYR A 105 5.69 -13.48 -1.08
CA TYR A 105 6.16 -13.98 -2.38
C TYR A 105 5.07 -14.74 -3.13
N LYS A 106 4.36 -15.64 -2.44
CA LYS A 106 3.26 -16.42 -3.03
C LYS A 106 2.16 -15.52 -3.60
N LYS A 107 1.72 -14.50 -2.83
CA LYS A 107 0.68 -13.55 -3.29
C LYS A 107 1.19 -12.69 -4.44
N TYR A 108 2.45 -12.24 -4.38
CA TYR A 108 3.08 -11.44 -5.42
C TYR A 108 3.20 -12.23 -6.74
N LYS A 109 3.75 -13.44 -6.68
CA LYS A 109 3.86 -14.35 -7.84
C LYS A 109 2.51 -14.71 -8.42
N LYS A 110 1.50 -15.02 -7.59
CA LYS A 110 0.14 -15.25 -8.07
C LYS A 110 -0.43 -14.03 -8.81
N ARG A 111 -0.10 -12.81 -8.38
CA ARG A 111 -0.63 -11.57 -8.96
C ARG A 111 0.06 -11.17 -10.25
N PHE A 112 1.37 -11.39 -10.36
CA PHE A 112 2.20 -10.85 -11.43
C PHE A 112 2.88 -11.90 -12.32
N GLY A 113 2.79 -13.19 -11.98
CA GLY A 113 3.43 -14.29 -12.71
C GLY A 113 4.93 -14.43 -12.50
N VAL A 114 5.55 -13.54 -11.72
CA VAL A 114 7.00 -13.47 -11.50
C VAL A 114 7.35 -13.44 -10.01
N ASP A 115 8.53 -13.93 -9.65
CA ASP A 115 9.01 -13.84 -8.26
C ASP A 115 9.53 -12.43 -7.95
N LEU A 116 9.23 -11.96 -6.74
CA LEU A 116 9.70 -10.66 -6.25
C LEU A 116 11.24 -10.59 -6.18
N ASN A 117 11.88 -11.72 -5.85
CA ASN A 117 13.33 -11.80 -5.76
C ASN A 117 14.03 -11.73 -7.11
N ASP A 118 13.33 -12.12 -8.19
CA ASP A 118 13.88 -12.07 -9.55
C ASP A 118 13.81 -10.64 -10.12
N ILE A 119 12.75 -9.91 -9.77
CA ILE A 119 12.54 -8.55 -10.28
C ILE A 119 13.34 -7.50 -9.50
N PHE A 120 13.49 -7.66 -8.18
CA PHE A 120 14.17 -6.67 -7.31
C PHE A 120 15.31 -7.26 -6.44
N PRO A 121 16.21 -8.12 -6.99
CA PRO A 121 17.22 -8.81 -6.18
C PRO A 121 18.16 -7.84 -5.47
N GLN A 122 18.63 -6.81 -6.17
CA GLN A 122 19.64 -5.88 -5.66
C GLN A 122 19.07 -4.96 -4.58
N GLN A 123 17.87 -4.42 -4.80
CA GLN A 123 17.16 -3.57 -3.86
C GLN A 123 16.92 -4.32 -2.55
N ILE A 124 16.37 -5.55 -2.64
CA ILE A 124 16.11 -6.39 -1.46
C ILE A 124 17.41 -6.72 -0.72
N LYS A 125 18.44 -7.16 -1.43
CA LYS A 125 19.74 -7.49 -0.84
C LYS A 125 20.34 -6.29 -0.11
N LYS A 126 20.36 -5.12 -0.75
CA LYS A 126 20.85 -3.85 -0.16
C LYS A 126 20.09 -3.52 1.12
N LEU A 127 18.76 -3.54 1.08
CA LEU A 127 17.91 -3.16 2.21
C LEU A 127 17.98 -4.16 3.38
N VAL A 128 18.18 -5.45 3.10
CA VAL A 128 18.43 -6.47 4.12
C VAL A 128 19.80 -6.24 4.77
N ASN A 129 20.85 -5.99 3.99
CA ASN A 129 22.19 -5.69 4.50
C ASN A 129 22.22 -4.43 5.39
N LEU A 130 21.39 -3.43 5.08
CA LEU A 130 21.23 -2.22 5.90
C LEU A 130 20.38 -2.43 7.17
N GLY A 131 19.81 -3.62 7.35
CA GLY A 131 18.91 -3.98 8.45
C GLY A 131 17.55 -3.27 8.38
N LEU A 132 17.14 -2.81 7.20
CA LEU A 132 15.87 -2.09 6.99
C LEU A 132 14.74 -3.04 6.57
N LEU A 133 15.07 -4.11 5.85
CA LEU A 133 14.18 -5.22 5.57
C LEU A 133 14.61 -6.47 6.32
N GLN A 134 13.64 -7.26 6.73
CA GLN A 134 13.82 -8.66 7.09
C GLN A 134 13.11 -9.50 6.03
N LYS A 135 13.77 -10.61 5.67
CA LYS A 135 13.33 -11.57 4.65
C LYS A 135 13.34 -12.96 5.27
N ASP A 136 12.26 -13.69 5.08
CA ASP A 136 12.17 -15.13 5.34
C ASP A 136 11.83 -15.88 4.04
N ASN A 137 11.44 -17.15 4.13
CA ASN A 137 11.08 -17.98 2.97
C ASN A 137 9.71 -17.63 2.35
N TYR A 138 8.90 -16.80 3.02
CA TYR A 138 7.51 -16.55 2.67
C TYR A 138 7.25 -15.09 2.25
N LYS A 139 8.00 -14.14 2.80
CA LYS A 139 7.77 -12.70 2.63
C LYS A 139 8.99 -11.82 2.94
N ILE A 140 8.85 -10.56 2.55
CA ILE A 140 9.66 -9.44 3.07
C ILE A 140 8.78 -8.54 3.93
N LYS A 141 9.35 -7.94 4.97
CA LYS A 141 8.70 -6.88 5.78
C LYS A 141 9.74 -5.91 6.32
N LEU A 142 9.30 -4.70 6.71
CA LEU A 142 10.17 -3.76 7.39
C LEU A 142 10.63 -4.33 8.75
N THR A 143 11.86 -4.00 9.15
CA THR A 143 12.29 -4.12 10.54
C THR A 143 11.77 -2.93 11.36
N LYS A 144 11.95 -2.93 12.69
CA LYS A 144 11.65 -1.73 13.50
C LYS A 144 12.39 -0.50 12.96
N LYS A 145 13.69 -0.63 12.64
CA LYS A 145 14.50 0.42 11.99
C LYS A 145 13.95 0.78 10.60
N GLY A 146 13.53 -0.21 9.83
CA GLY A 146 12.91 -0.02 8.51
C GLY A 146 11.64 0.81 8.55
N VAL A 147 10.80 0.66 9.57
CA VAL A 147 9.59 1.48 9.75
C VAL A 147 9.93 2.97 9.91
N PHE A 148 10.96 3.29 10.70
CA PHE A 148 11.46 4.68 10.84
C PHE A 148 11.99 5.27 9.53
N LEU A 149 12.56 4.43 8.69
CA LEU A 149 13.17 4.82 7.42
C LEU A 149 12.36 4.34 6.22
N ALA A 150 11.04 4.18 6.39
CA ALA A 150 10.17 3.58 5.38
C ALA A 150 10.24 4.31 4.04
N ASN A 151 10.28 5.65 4.05
CA ASN A 151 10.44 6.42 2.82
C ASN A 151 11.78 6.18 2.13
N THR A 152 12.86 5.97 2.88
CA THR A 152 14.16 5.56 2.30
C THR A 152 14.06 4.18 1.67
N VAL A 153 13.37 3.23 2.32
CA VAL A 153 13.12 1.90 1.76
C VAL A 153 12.31 1.98 0.47
N PHE A 154 11.24 2.80 0.43
CA PHE A 154 10.36 2.90 -0.73
C PHE A 154 11.08 3.49 -1.94
N ARG A 155 11.95 4.48 -1.75
CA ARG A 155 12.72 5.09 -2.83
C ARG A 155 13.61 4.11 -3.59
N GLU A 156 14.10 3.06 -2.95
CA GLU A 156 14.93 2.05 -3.62
C GLU A 156 14.17 1.27 -4.71
N PHE A 157 12.83 1.24 -4.66
CA PHE A 157 12.00 0.55 -5.63
C PHE A 157 11.47 1.47 -6.74
N VAL A 158 11.65 2.79 -6.61
CA VAL A 158 11.18 3.77 -7.58
C VAL A 158 12.36 4.11 -8.50
N ASP A 159 12.10 4.14 -9.81
CA ASP A 159 13.08 4.55 -10.83
C ASP A 159 13.30 6.07 -10.81
#